data_AF-A0A1I3K4C8-F1
#
_entry.id   AF-A0A1I3K4C8-F1
#
_cell.length_a   1.000
_cell.length_b   1.000
_cell.length_c   1.000
_cell.angle_alpha   90.00
_cell.angle_beta   90.00
_cell.angle_gamma   90.00
#
_symmetry.space_group_name_H-M   'P 1'
#
loop_
_entity.id
_entity.type
_entity.pdbx_description
1 polymer ?
#
loop_
_entity_poly.entity_id
_entity_poly.type
_entity_poly.pdbx_seq_one_letter_code
_entity_poly.pdbx_strand_id
1 'polypeptide(L)' 'MSVVVVTERDEHHMSHEAQAEGKRIWDVYQNDQLVGIFPSEEEAVAYRAELESSEAAQTH' A
#
# COMPACT_ATOMS: atom_id res chain seq x y z
N MET A 1 -15.36 10.37 -0.98
CA MET A 1 -14.72 9.30 -1.76
C MET A 1 -13.28 9.25 -1.31
N SER A 2 -13.01 8.41 -0.32
CA SER A 2 -11.66 8.12 0.12
C SER A 2 -10.99 7.30 -0.97
N VAL A 3 -9.90 7.81 -1.53
CA VAL A 3 -9.15 7.08 -2.56
C VAL A 3 -8.06 6.31 -1.84
N VAL A 4 -8.10 4.98 -1.96
CA VAL A 4 -7.05 4.09 -1.47
C VAL A 4 -6.15 3.73 -2.64
N VAL A 5 -4.86 4.04 -2.52
CA VAL A 5 -3.84 3.79 -3.54
C VAL A 5 -2.81 2.83 -2.96
N VAL A 6 -2.57 1.74 -3.69
CA VAL A 6 -1.49 0.80 -3.37
C VAL A 6 -0.31 1.17 -4.27
N THR A 7 0.85 1.45 -3.68
CA THR A 7 2.08 1.79 -4.42
C THR A 7 3.18 0.80 -4.05
N GLU A 8 3.85 0.24 -5.06
CA GLU A 8 5.08 -0.50 -4.83
C GLU A 8 6.16 0.48 -4.33
N ARG A 9 6.74 0.18 -3.16
CA ARG A 9 7.91 0.89 -2.65
C ARG A 9 9.12 0.38 -3.41
N ASP A 10 9.28 0.91 -4.62
CA ASP A 10 10.38 0.59 -5.51
C ASP A 10 11.68 1.18 -4.94
N GLU A 11 12.60 0.30 -4.54
CA GLU A 11 13.91 0.68 -3.98
C GLU A 11 14.79 1.40 -5.01
N HIS A 12 14.39 1.43 -6.28
CA HIS A 12 15.09 2.05 -7.41
C HIS A 12 15.33 3.57 -7.28
N HIS A 13 14.64 4.27 -6.38
CA HIS A 13 14.92 5.69 -6.13
C HIS A 13 16.05 5.93 -5.11
N MET A 14 16.59 4.87 -4.50
CA MET A 14 17.79 4.90 -3.65
C MET A 14 18.90 4.14 -4.37
N SER A 15 19.98 4.86 -4.69
CA SER A 15 21.26 4.40 -5.25
C SER A 15 21.53 2.88 -5.21
N HIS A 16 22.01 2.34 -6.35
CA HIS A 16 22.64 1.05 -6.70
C HIS A 16 23.01 0.00 -5.62
N GLU A 17 23.11 0.35 -4.34
CA GLU A 17 23.44 -0.49 -3.18
C GLU A 17 22.22 -1.17 -2.53
N ALA A 18 20.97 -0.70 -2.74
CA ALA A 18 19.76 -1.32 -2.17
C ALA A 18 19.27 -2.59 -2.91
N GLN A 19 19.79 -2.85 -4.11
CA GLN A 19 19.33 -3.91 -5.02
C GLN A 19 19.62 -5.36 -4.53
N ALA A 20 20.23 -5.53 -3.36
CA ALA A 20 20.79 -6.82 -2.92
C ALA A 20 19.78 -7.79 -2.27
N GLU A 21 18.61 -7.31 -1.79
CA GLU A 21 17.66 -8.15 -1.05
C GLU A 21 16.31 -8.38 -1.77
N GLY A 22 16.01 -7.67 -2.85
CA GLY A 22 14.80 -7.91 -3.68
C GLY A 22 13.49 -7.83 -2.89
N LYS A 23 13.45 -7.07 -1.79
CA LYS A 23 12.27 -6.96 -0.93
C LYS A 23 11.33 -5.91 -1.51
N ARG A 24 10.35 -6.39 -2.27
CA ARG A 24 9.26 -5.57 -2.82
C ARG A 24 8.23 -5.30 -1.74
N ILE A 25 8.38 -4.15 -1.08
CA ILE A 25 7.41 -3.68 -0.07
C ILE A 25 6.29 -2.92 -0.78
N TRP A 26 5.07 -3.04 -0.29
CA TRP A 26 3.86 -2.43 -0.83
C TRP A 26 3.25 -1.51 0.20
N ASP A 27 3.15 -0.24 -0.15
CA ASP A 27 2.55 0.79 0.70
C ASP A 27 1.10 1.01 0.31
N VAL A 28 0.24 1.11 1.31
CA VAL A 28 -1.18 1.47 1.13
C VAL A 28 -1.39 2.87 1.68
N TYR A 29 -1.76 3.77 0.78
CA TYR A 29 -2.11 5.16 1.09
C TYR A 29 -3.63 5.33 1.02
N GLN A 30 -4.22 5.97 2.02
CA GLN A 30 -5.62 6.39 2.02
C GLN A 30 -5.65 7.91 2.15
N ASN A 31 -6.26 8.61 1.19
CA ASN A 31 -6.33 10.08 1.18
C ASN A 31 -4.94 10.75 1.38
N ASP A 32 -3.92 10.29 0.67
CA ASP A 32 -2.53 10.77 0.78
C ASP A 32 -1.80 10.39 2.09
N GLN A 33 -2.46 9.67 3.01
CA GLN A 33 -1.86 9.21 4.25
C GLN A 33 -1.48 7.72 4.18
N LEU A 34 -0.24 7.38 4.54
CA LEU A 34 0.19 5.99 4.67
C LEU A 34 -0.58 5.31 5.80
N VAL A 35 -1.38 4.30 5.47
CA VAL A 35 -2.21 3.55 6.42
C VAL A 35 -1.71 2.12 6.65
N GLY A 36 -0.91 1.58 5.73
CA GLY A 36 -0.36 0.23 5.88
C GLY A 36 0.86 -0.01 5.00
N ILE A 37 1.72 -0.93 5.42
CA ILE A 37 2.90 -1.41 4.68
C ILE A 37 2.85 -2.93 4.69
N PHE A 38 2.97 -3.55 3.52
CA PHE A 38 2.86 -4.99 3.33
C PHE A 38 4.07 -5.54 2.57
N PRO A 39 4.50 -6.78 2.84
CA PRO A 39 5.58 -7.42 2.10
C PRO A 39 5.14 -8.04 0.77
N SER A 40 3.83 -8.03 0.46
CA SER A 40 3.24 -8.67 -0.73
C SER A 40 2.09 -7.84 -1.30
N GLU A 41 1.94 -7.85 -2.63
CA GLU A 41 0.85 -7.16 -3.35
C GLU A 41 -0.52 -7.67 -2.90
N GLU A 42 -0.66 -9.00 -2.76
CA GLU A 42 -1.93 -9.63 -2.38
C GLU A 42 -2.47 -9.11 -1.05
N GLU A 43 -1.60 -8.92 -0.06
CA GLU A 43 -1.99 -8.38 1.25
C GLU A 43 -2.36 -6.90 1.17
N ALA A 44 -1.57 -6.11 0.42
CA ALA A 44 -1.87 -4.69 0.21
C ALA A 44 -3.21 -4.48 -0.52
N VAL A 45 -3.49 -5.30 -1.53
CA VAL A 45 -4.74 -5.27 -2.28
C VAL A 45 -5.92 -5.78 -1.45
N ALA A 46 -5.75 -6.83 -0.65
CA ALA A 46 -6.77 -7.29 0.27
C ALA A 46 -7.14 -6.19 1.28
N TYR A 47 -6.13 -5.56 1.89
CA TYR A 47 -6.34 -4.47 2.84
C TYR A 47 -7.05 -3.27 2.23
N ARG A 48 -6.70 -2.91 0.97
CA ARG A 48 -7.40 -1.85 0.23
C ARG A 48 -8.91 -2.15 0.10
N ALA A 49 -9.25 -3.41 -0.23
CA ALA A 49 -10.64 -3.82 -0.45
C ALA A 49 -11.42 -3.84 0.87
N GLU A 50 -10.77 -4.20 1.98
CA GLU A 50 -11.35 -4.11 3.32
C GLU A 50 -11.60 -2.65 3.73
N LEU A 51 -10.67 -1.74 3.45
CA LEU A 51 -10.84 -0.31 3.72
C LEU A 51 -12.00 0.28 2.91
N GLU A 52 -12.06 0.01 1.61
CA GLU A 52 -13.17 0.45 0.75
C GLU A 52 -14.53 -0.08 1.26
N SER A 53 -14.57 -1.33 1.74
CA SER A 53 -15.78 -1.94 2.30
C SER A 53 -16.17 -1.40 3.67
N SER A 54 -15.18 -1.14 4.55
CA SER A 54 -15.41 -0.62 5.89
C SER A 54 -15.84 0.85 5.87
N GLU A 55 -15.28 1.65 4.97
CA GLU A 55 -15.72 3.04 4.77
C GLU A 55 -17.14 3.11 4.20
N ALA A 56 -17.51 2.18 3.32
CA ALA A 56 -18.90 2.06 2.86
C ALA A 56 -19.86 1.70 4.01
N ALA A 57 -19.39 0.95 5.01
CA ALA A 57 -20.18 0.57 6.18
C ALA A 57 -20.25 1.67 7.25
N GLN A 58 -19.21 2.49 7.41
CA GLN A 58 -19.17 3.57 8.41
C GLN A 58 -19.91 4.84 7.99
N THR A 59 -20.29 4.99 6.71
CA THR A 59 -21.02 6.19 6.24
C THR A 59 -22.54 6.13 6.43
N HIS A 60 -23.07 5.20 7.24
CA HIS A 60 -24.50 5.02 7.47
C HIS A 60 -24.98 5.68 8.77
#